data_AF-A0A857IYL0-F1
#
_entry.id   AF-A0A857IYL0-F1
#
_cell.length_a   1.000
_cell.length_b   1.000
_cell.length_c   1.000
_cell.angle_alpha   90.00
_cell.angle_beta   90.00
_cell.angle_gamma   90.00
#
_symmetry.space_group_name_H-M   'P 1'
#
loop_
_entity.id
_entity.type
_entity.pdbx_description
1 polymer ?
#
loop_
_entity_poly.entity_id
_entity_poly.type
_entity_poly.pdbx_seq_one_letter_code
_entity_poly.pdbx_strand_id
1 'polypeptide(L)'
;MRHHRFSILGTLLAAASVTALPALAQSAAQSQYQQQLAACDPAQPRPAYNACIRAAGAVLDRSGAVGSATAVDQSSDGRATILEAPGGPSVSYSTTPVVPQTTTSQDGRATLLVPSDSTMRSGTVLP
;
A
#
# COMPACT_ATOMS: atom_id res chain seq x y z
N MET A 1 -72.41 -12.34 -2.79
CA MET A 1 -71.80 -11.81 -1.54
C MET A 1 -70.62 -12.69 -1.16
N ARG A 2 -69.40 -12.13 -1.20
CA ARG A 2 -68.24 -12.40 -0.33
C ARG A 2 -66.98 -12.02 -1.10
N HIS A 3 -66.45 -10.86 -0.73
CA HIS A 3 -65.17 -10.32 -1.19
C HIS A 3 -64.04 -11.08 -0.49
N HIS A 4 -63.06 -11.58 -1.24
CA HIS A 4 -61.72 -11.85 -0.70
C HIS A 4 -60.77 -10.77 -1.20
N ARG A 5 -60.59 -9.77 -0.33
CA ARG A 5 -59.43 -8.87 -0.31
C ARG A 5 -58.32 -9.54 0.51
N PHE A 6 -57.09 -9.04 0.34
CA PHE A 6 -55.82 -9.46 0.96
C PHE A 6 -55.19 -10.67 0.25
N SER A 7 -53.94 -10.63 -0.23
CA SER A 7 -52.78 -10.03 0.41
C SER A 7 -51.75 -9.58 -0.63
N ILE A 8 -51.47 -8.28 -0.67
CA ILE A 8 -50.27 -7.70 -1.29
C ILE A 8 -49.22 -7.72 -0.19
N LEU A 9 -48.28 -8.67 -0.18
CA LEU A 9 -47.05 -8.51 0.59
C LEU A 9 -46.06 -9.64 0.27
N GLY A 10 -44.85 -9.26 -0.11
CA GLY A 10 -43.67 -10.09 0.10
C GLY A 10 -43.13 -10.77 -1.14
N THR A 11 -42.25 -10.08 -1.85
CA THR A 11 -40.84 -10.47 -1.93
C THR A 11 -40.08 -9.38 -2.68
N LEU A 12 -39.65 -8.36 -1.94
CA LEU A 12 -38.50 -7.56 -2.33
C LEU A 12 -37.30 -8.50 -2.26
N LEU A 13 -36.92 -9.05 -3.42
CA LEU A 13 -35.69 -9.80 -3.58
C LEU A 13 -34.55 -8.78 -3.42
N ALA A 14 -34.01 -8.73 -2.21
CA ALA A 14 -32.84 -7.93 -1.90
C ALA A 14 -31.67 -8.44 -2.75
N ALA A 15 -31.33 -7.71 -3.81
CA ALA A 15 -30.05 -7.81 -4.46
C ALA A 15 -29.00 -7.28 -3.47
N ALA A 16 -28.55 -8.15 -2.57
CA ALA A 16 -27.38 -7.89 -1.74
C ALA A 16 -26.18 -7.82 -2.67
N SER A 17 -25.79 -6.59 -3.02
CA SER A 17 -24.53 -6.28 -3.69
C SER A 17 -23.38 -6.75 -2.81
N VAL A 18 -22.80 -7.91 -3.15
CA VAL A 18 -21.55 -8.40 -2.56
C VAL A 18 -20.40 -7.56 -3.12
N THR A 19 -20.08 -6.44 -2.47
CA THR A 19 -18.91 -5.61 -2.79
C THR A 19 -17.83 -5.69 -1.69
N ALA A 20 -17.66 -6.85 -1.06
CA ALA A 20 -16.69 -7.06 0.02
C ALA A 20 -15.64 -8.17 -0.27
N LEU A 21 -15.43 -8.52 -1.54
CA LEU A 21 -14.50 -9.61 -1.90
C LEU A 21 -12.98 -9.33 -1.80
N PRO A 22 -12.44 -8.09 -1.92
CA PRO A 22 -10.98 -7.96 -2.02
C PRO A 22 -10.25 -8.20 -0.70
N ALA A 23 -10.79 -7.75 0.44
CA ALA A 23 -10.11 -7.86 1.74
C ALA A 23 -10.02 -9.30 2.28
N LEU A 24 -11.06 -10.12 2.03
CA LEU A 24 -11.07 -11.54 2.41
C LEU A 24 -10.16 -12.38 1.51
N ALA A 25 -10.05 -12.04 0.22
CA ALA A 25 -9.12 -12.69 -0.70
C ALA A 25 -7.66 -12.38 -0.35
N GLN A 26 -7.38 -11.13 0.07
CA GLN A 26 -6.05 -10.70 0.49
C GLN A 26 -5.56 -11.41 1.75
N SER A 27 -6.43 -11.57 2.76
CA SER A 27 -6.09 -12.28 4.00
C SER A 27 -5.88 -13.79 3.79
N ALA A 28 -6.66 -14.42 2.90
CA ALA A 28 -6.48 -15.83 2.54
C ALA A 28 -5.16 -16.10 1.81
N ALA A 29 -4.79 -15.25 0.85
CA ALA A 29 -3.53 -15.36 0.13
C ALA A 29 -2.31 -15.12 1.05
N GLN A 30 -2.42 -14.18 1.98
CA GLN A 30 -1.37 -13.91 2.95
C GLN A 30 -1.18 -15.07 3.94
N SER A 31 -2.26 -15.73 4.36
CA SER A 31 -2.22 -16.96 5.17
C SER A 31 -1.48 -18.10 4.43
N GLN A 32 -1.79 -18.31 3.15
CA GLN A 32 -1.13 -19.33 2.33
C GLN A 32 0.37 -19.04 2.16
N TYR A 33 0.75 -17.78 2.00
CA TYR A 33 2.16 -17.39 1.95
C TYR A 33 2.91 -17.73 3.24
N GLN A 34 2.31 -17.43 4.40
CA GLN A 34 2.91 -17.78 5.70
C GLN A 34 3.09 -19.29 5.88
N GLN A 35 2.12 -20.09 5.42
CA GLN A 35 2.23 -21.55 5.44
C GLN A 35 3.37 -22.06 4.54
N GLN A 36 3.57 -21.45 3.37
CA GLN A 36 4.66 -21.81 2.46
C GLN A 36 6.03 -21.42 3.03
N LEU A 37 6.14 -20.27 3.71
CA LEU A 37 7.36 -19.89 4.42
C LEU A 37 7.69 -20.86 5.56
N ALA A 38 6.68 -21.34 6.28
CA ALA A 38 6.87 -22.33 7.34
C ALA A 38 7.36 -23.69 6.82
N ALA A 39 7.10 -24.00 5.53
CA ALA A 39 7.63 -25.18 4.86
C ALA A 39 9.09 -25.00 4.37
N CYS A 40 9.63 -23.77 4.35
CA CYS A 40 11.00 -23.52 3.97
C CYS A 40 11.95 -23.84 5.13
N ASP A 41 12.79 -24.85 4.96
CA ASP A 41 13.77 -25.25 5.97
C ASP A 41 14.95 -24.24 6.03
N PRO A 42 15.13 -23.51 7.15
CA PRO A 42 16.22 -22.54 7.29
C PRO A 42 17.61 -23.21 7.38
N ALA A 43 17.69 -24.50 7.70
CA ALA A 43 18.94 -25.25 7.77
C ALA A 43 19.52 -25.57 6.38
N GLN A 44 18.73 -25.41 5.31
CA GLN A 44 19.22 -25.60 3.96
C GLN A 44 20.27 -24.55 3.56
N PRO A 45 21.18 -24.91 2.62
CA PRO A 45 22.09 -23.95 2.00
C PRO A 45 21.32 -22.74 1.44
N ARG A 46 21.89 -21.55 1.61
CA ARG A 46 21.25 -20.27 1.22
C ARG A 46 20.65 -20.27 -0.19
N PRO A 47 21.26 -20.88 -1.23
CA PRO A 47 20.63 -20.93 -2.55
C PRO A 47 19.28 -21.66 -2.56
N ALA A 48 19.17 -22.80 -1.88
CA ALA A 48 17.94 -23.60 -1.81
C ALA A 48 16.87 -22.91 -0.96
N TYR A 49 17.25 -22.36 0.19
CA TYR A 49 16.35 -21.56 1.03
C TYR A 49 15.80 -20.33 0.29
N ASN A 50 16.66 -19.58 -0.41
CA ASN A 50 16.25 -18.41 -1.18
C ASN A 50 15.37 -18.79 -2.38
N ALA A 51 15.58 -19.97 -2.97
CA ALA A 51 14.69 -20.50 -4.02
C ALA A 51 13.29 -20.81 -3.45
N CYS A 52 13.21 -21.42 -2.27
CA CYS A 52 11.94 -21.68 -1.57
C CYS A 52 11.16 -20.38 -1.30
N ILE A 53 11.82 -19.37 -0.72
CA ILE A 53 11.19 -18.06 -0.47
C ILE A 53 10.69 -17.41 -1.76
N ARG A 54 11.50 -17.43 -2.83
CA ARG A 54 11.08 -16.88 -4.13
C ARG A 54 9.87 -17.62 -4.71
N ALA A 55 9.82 -18.95 -4.59
CA ALA A 55 8.68 -19.72 -5.04
C ALA A 55 7.40 -19.36 -4.27
N ALA A 56 7.50 -19.19 -2.95
CA ALA A 56 6.39 -18.74 -2.11
C ALA A 56 5.92 -17.33 -2.50
N GLY A 57 6.84 -16.40 -2.72
CA GLY A 57 6.54 -15.05 -3.22
C GLY A 57 5.82 -15.07 -4.57
N ALA A 58 6.29 -15.91 -5.50
CA ALA A 58 5.65 -16.03 -6.83
C ALA A 58 4.22 -16.57 -6.77
N VAL A 59 3.84 -17.33 -5.73
CA VAL A 59 2.45 -17.76 -5.51
C VAL A 59 1.60 -16.59 -4.99
N LEU A 60 2.15 -15.80 -4.06
CA LEU A 60 1.49 -14.60 -3.55
C LEU A 60 1.28 -13.56 -4.65
N ASP A 61 2.27 -13.32 -5.50
CA ASP A 61 2.18 -12.38 -6.62
C ASP A 61 1.06 -12.79 -7.61
N ARG A 62 0.99 -14.10 -7.93
CA ARG A 62 -0.06 -14.64 -8.81
C ARG A 62 -1.47 -14.54 -8.23
N SER A 63 -1.61 -14.46 -6.92
CA SER A 63 -2.93 -14.33 -6.28
C SER A 63 -3.56 -12.95 -6.45
N GLY A 64 -2.80 -11.94 -6.88
CA GLY A 64 -3.28 -10.55 -7.00
C GLY A 64 -3.57 -9.88 -5.64
N ALA A 65 -3.34 -10.59 -4.52
CA ALA A 65 -3.52 -10.07 -3.16
C ALA A 65 -2.55 -8.93 -2.79
N VAL A 66 -1.54 -8.68 -3.61
CA VAL A 66 -0.64 -7.52 -3.48
C VAL A 66 -1.25 -6.23 -4.06
N GLY A 67 -2.48 -6.27 -4.59
CA GLY A 67 -3.07 -5.17 -5.34
C GLY A 67 -3.97 -4.23 -4.53
N SER A 68 -3.41 -3.11 -4.06
CA SER A 68 -3.98 -1.83 -4.47
C SER A 68 -3.09 -1.30 -5.59
N ALA A 69 -3.65 -0.62 -6.59
CA ALA A 69 -2.82 0.02 -7.61
C ALA A 69 -1.96 1.10 -6.95
N THR A 70 -0.72 1.27 -7.40
CA THR A 70 0.09 2.45 -7.04
C THR A 70 -0.72 3.68 -7.44
N ALA A 71 -1.10 4.52 -6.47
CA ALA A 71 -1.75 5.77 -6.80
C ALA A 71 -0.69 6.68 -7.43
N VAL A 72 -1.00 7.15 -8.64
CA VAL A 72 -0.13 8.06 -9.39
C VAL A 72 -0.71 9.45 -9.23
N ASP A 73 0.05 10.32 -8.58
CA ASP A 73 -0.28 11.75 -8.46
C ASP A 73 0.79 12.59 -9.15
N GLN A 74 0.46 13.82 -9.52
CA GLN A 74 1.42 14.77 -10.04
C GLN A 74 1.84 15.74 -8.93
N SER A 75 3.12 16.10 -8.92
CA SER A 75 3.56 17.21 -8.08
C SER A 75 2.82 18.48 -8.49
N SER A 76 2.59 19.38 -7.53
CA SER A 76 1.86 20.63 -7.76
C SER A 76 2.50 21.55 -8.81
N ASP A 77 3.82 21.41 -9.03
CA ASP A 77 4.55 22.15 -10.06
C ASP A 77 4.56 21.43 -11.43
N GLY A 78 3.98 20.22 -11.51
CA GLY A 78 3.91 19.39 -12.72
C GLY A 78 5.24 18.81 -13.18
N ARG A 79 6.31 18.91 -12.36
CA ARG A 79 7.67 18.49 -12.77
C ARG A 79 8.04 17.09 -12.29
N ALA A 80 7.27 16.52 -11.39
CA ALA A 80 7.50 15.18 -10.85
C ALA A 80 6.19 14.40 -10.76
N THR A 81 6.30 13.08 -10.95
CA THR A 81 5.21 12.14 -10.70
C THR A 81 5.44 11.48 -9.35
N ILE A 82 4.43 11.52 -8.50
CA ILE A 82 4.41 10.93 -7.16
C ILE A 82 3.77 9.56 -7.28
N LEU A 83 4.45 8.53 -6.77
CA LEU A 83 3.94 7.17 -6.71
C LEU A 83 3.69 6.82 -5.23
N GLU A 84 2.42 6.70 -4.84
CA GLU A 84 2.08 6.26 -3.48
C GLU A 84 1.96 4.75 -3.41
N ALA A 85 2.60 4.18 -2.40
CA ALA A 85 2.55 2.75 -2.15
C ALA A 85 1.11 2.31 -1.76
N PRO A 86 0.61 1.22 -2.36
CA PRO A 86 -0.66 0.59 -1.99
C PRO A 86 -0.79 0.37 -0.47
N GLY A 87 -1.80 0.98 0.17
CA GLY A 87 -2.08 0.78 1.60
C GLY A 87 -1.10 1.46 2.58
N GLY A 88 -0.19 2.29 2.07
CA GLY A 88 0.63 3.18 2.90
C GLY A 88 -0.18 4.35 3.46
N PRO A 89 0.28 5.01 4.54
CA PRO A 89 -0.32 6.27 4.96
C PRO A 89 -0.21 7.29 3.83
N SER A 90 -1.32 7.94 3.46
CA SER A 90 -1.29 9.04 2.49
C SER A 90 -0.34 10.12 3.00
N VAL A 91 0.61 10.52 2.15
CA VAL A 91 1.64 11.50 2.51
C VAL A 91 1.20 12.84 1.99
N SER A 92 0.75 13.74 2.88
CA SER A 92 0.54 15.14 2.52
C SER A 92 1.88 15.79 2.19
N TYR A 93 2.11 16.06 0.91
CA TYR A 93 3.25 16.85 0.46
C TYR A 93 2.94 18.35 0.63
N SER A 94 3.88 19.09 1.21
CA SER A 94 3.77 20.55 1.30
C SER A 94 3.99 21.14 -0.10
N THR A 95 3.03 21.92 -0.59
CA THR A 95 3.12 22.65 -1.86
C THR A 95 3.86 23.98 -1.74
N THR A 96 4.29 24.34 -0.53
CA THR A 96 5.05 25.58 -0.28
C THR A 96 6.46 25.42 -0.83
N PRO A 97 6.89 26.26 -1.79
CA PRO A 97 8.27 26.26 -2.26
C PRO A 97 9.20 26.58 -1.09
N VAL A 98 9.95 25.58 -0.61
CA VAL A 98 11.03 25.82 0.34
C VAL A 98 12.18 26.41 -0.47
N VAL A 99 12.39 27.73 -0.34
CA VAL A 99 13.57 28.37 -0.90
C VAL A 99 14.78 27.86 -0.10
N PRO A 100 15.70 27.09 -0.71
CA PRO A 100 16.84 26.54 0.01
C PRO A 100 17.67 27.70 0.55
N GLN A 101 17.94 27.69 1.85
CA GLN A 101 18.89 28.62 2.42
C GLN A 101 20.28 28.19 1.95
N THR A 102 21.08 29.12 1.44
CA THR A 102 22.45 28.84 1.02
C THR A 102 23.44 29.62 1.86
N THR A 103 24.53 29.00 2.25
CA THR A 103 25.67 29.66 2.89
C THR A 103 26.91 29.51 2.03
N THR A 104 27.81 30.48 2.08
CA THR A 104 29.11 30.34 1.41
C THR A 104 30.08 29.62 2.35
N SER A 105 30.84 28.67 1.81
CA SER A 105 31.93 28.00 2.53
C SER A 105 32.92 29.02 3.09
N GLN A 106 33.56 28.68 4.20
CA GLN A 106 34.46 29.59 4.93
C GLN A 106 35.65 30.07 4.08
N ASP A 107 36.10 29.25 3.14
CA ASP A 107 37.15 29.57 2.17
C ASP A 107 36.65 30.35 0.93
N GLY A 108 35.33 30.62 0.85
CA GLY A 108 34.71 31.38 -0.24
C GLY A 108 34.54 30.60 -1.54
N ARG A 109 34.88 29.30 -1.59
CA ARG A 109 34.99 28.57 -2.87
C ARG A 109 33.76 27.74 -3.23
N ALA A 110 32.81 27.58 -2.31
CA ALA A 110 31.61 26.78 -2.52
C ALA A 110 30.37 27.45 -1.94
N THR A 111 29.23 27.19 -2.58
CA THR A 111 27.91 27.49 -2.04
C THR A 111 27.33 26.20 -1.45
N LEU A 112 27.09 26.20 -0.14
CA LEU A 112 26.52 25.10 0.61
C LEU A 112 25.01 25.31 0.70
N LEU A 113 24.23 24.30 0.34
CA LEU A 113 22.80 24.28 0.66
C LEU A 113 22.64 23.91 2.14
N VAL A 114 21.96 24.75 2.90
CA VAL A 114 21.52 24.49 4.26
C VAL A 114 20.10 23.94 4.18
N PRO A 115 19.88 22.65 4.52
CA PRO A 115 18.53 22.11 4.62
C PRO A 115 17.75 22.91 5.65
N SER A 116 16.58 23.43 5.28
CA SER A 116 15.64 23.99 6.24
C SER A 116 15.14 22.84 7.12
N ASP A 117 15.52 22.82 8.39
CA ASP A 117 15.15 21.73 9.29
C ASP A 117 13.63 21.73 9.52
N SER A 118 12.94 20.79 8.87
CA SER A 118 11.81 20.07 9.44
C SER A 118 11.46 18.88 8.54
N THR A 119 11.39 17.70 9.16
CA THR A 119 10.95 16.41 8.60
C THR A 119 11.89 15.66 7.66
N MET A 120 13.13 15.38 8.12
CA MET A 120 13.50 13.96 8.15
C MET A 120 12.74 13.34 9.31
N ARG A 121 11.52 12.85 9.06
CA ARG A 121 10.81 12.00 10.02
C ARG A 121 11.60 10.69 10.08
N SER A 122 12.58 10.64 10.99
CA SER A 122 13.07 9.39 11.54
C SER A 122 11.83 8.60 11.96
N GLY A 123 11.63 7.43 11.34
CA GLY A 123 10.46 6.60 11.56
C GLY A 123 10.41 6.13 13.00
N THR A 124 9.72 6.87 13.86
CA THR A 124 9.26 6.34 15.14
C THR A 124 8.18 5.31 14.83
N VAL A 125 8.56 4.03 14.86
CA VAL A 125 7.62 2.94 15.09
C VAL A 125 7.11 3.13 16.51
N LEU A 126 5.85 3.54 16.66
CA LEU A 126 5.18 3.49 17.97
C LEU A 126 4.77 2.03 18.27
N PRO A 127 4.85 1.61 19.54
CA PRO A 127 4.46 0.26 19.99
C PRO A 127 2.96 0.00 19.85
#